data_AF-A0A7V7T3G4-F1
#
_entry.id   AF-A0A7V7T3G4-F1
#
_cell.length_a   1.000
_cell.length_b   1.000
_cell.length_c   1.000
_cell.angle_alpha   90.00
_cell.angle_beta   90.00
_cell.angle_gamma   90.00
#
_symmetry.space_group_name_H-M   'P 1'
#
loop_
_entity.id
_entity.type
_entity.pdbx_description
1 polymer ?
#
loop_
_entity_poly.entity_id
_entity_poly.type
_entity_poly.pdbx_seq_one_letter_code
_entity_poly.pdbx_strand_id
1 'polypeptide(L)'
;MKKSIWDDSYIKLREALKDIRLRADLTQIQLSEALGKPQSYVSKYEIGDRNLDFIEVINVCNACNIKPEDFVSKFTSSNTNKR
;
A
#
# COMPACT_ATOMS: atom_id res chain seq x y z
N MET A 1 19.46 -15.49 1.97
CA MET A 1 19.98 -14.13 1.69
C MET A 1 19.51 -13.20 2.80
N LYS A 2 20.38 -12.35 3.37
CA LYS A 2 19.95 -11.34 4.34
C LYS A 2 19.03 -10.35 3.62
N LYS A 3 17.76 -10.26 4.04
CA LYS A 3 16.88 -9.19 3.58
C LYS A 3 17.47 -7.86 4.03
N SER A 4 17.54 -6.91 3.10
CA SER A 4 17.94 -5.55 3.37
C SER A 4 16.83 -4.86 4.18
N ILE A 5 17.18 -3.93 5.08
CA ILE A 5 16.20 -3.10 5.82
C ILE A 5 15.21 -2.41 4.86
N TRP A 6 15.68 -2.11 3.64
CA TRP A 6 14.87 -1.57 2.56
C TRP A 6 13.78 -2.55 2.09
N ASP A 7 14.11 -3.85 1.95
CA ASP A 7 13.15 -4.88 1.54
C ASP A 7 12.03 -5.04 2.59
N ASP A 8 12.39 -5.03 3.87
CA ASP A 8 11.41 -5.10 4.97
C ASP A 8 10.45 -3.90 4.97
N SER A 9 10.95 -2.70 4.61
CA SER A 9 10.12 -1.49 4.53
C SER A 9 9.14 -1.53 3.36
N TYR A 10 9.56 -2.04 2.20
CA TYR A 10 8.67 -2.23 1.05
C TYR A 10 7.60 -3.30 1.30
N ILE A 11 7.94 -4.38 2.01
CA ILE A 11 6.99 -5.41 2.44
C ILE A 11 5.91 -4.79 3.34
N LYS A 12 6.32 -4.02 4.35
CA LYS A 12 5.37 -3.33 5.25
C LYS A 12 4.47 -2.37 4.48
N LEU A 13 5.02 -1.63 3.51
CA LEU A 13 4.25 -0.67 2.72
C LEU A 13 3.14 -1.37 1.93
N ARG A 14 3.47 -2.44 1.17
CA ARG A 14 2.46 -3.16 0.39
C ARG A 14 1.43 -3.86 1.27
N GLU A 15 1.82 -4.38 2.43
CA GLU A 15 0.89 -4.97 3.39
C GLU A 15 -0.08 -3.92 3.94
N ALA A 16 0.41 -2.73 4.29
CA ALA A 16 -0.43 -1.62 4.72
C ALA A 16 -1.41 -1.16 3.63
N LEU A 17 -0.97 -1.09 2.37
CA LEU A 17 -1.82 -0.76 1.23
C LEU A 17 -2.90 -1.82 0.97
N LYS A 18 -2.54 -3.10 1.06
CA LYS A 18 -3.49 -4.20 0.93
C LYS A 18 -4.53 -4.16 2.06
N ASP A 19 -4.08 -3.88 3.27
CA ASP A 19 -4.92 -3.81 4.47
C ASP A 19 -5.94 -2.66 4.37
N ILE A 20 -5.58 -1.47 3.87
CA ILE A 20 -6.57 -0.40 3.65
C ILE A 20 -7.58 -0.76 2.55
N ARG A 21 -7.16 -1.46 1.48
CA ARG A 21 -8.10 -1.94 0.45
C ARG A 21 -9.12 -2.90 1.04
N LEU A 22 -8.66 -3.86 1.84
CA LEU A 22 -9.54 -4.85 2.48
C LEU A 22 -10.50 -4.19 3.47
N ARG A 23 -10.06 -3.16 4.22
CA ARG A 23 -10.96 -2.40 5.10
C ARG A 23 -11.97 -1.54 4.35
N ALA A 24 -11.66 -1.12 3.13
CA ALA A 24 -12.60 -0.45 2.25
C ALA A 24 -13.57 -1.42 1.56
N ASP A 25 -13.47 -2.73 1.84
CA ASP A 25 -14.28 -3.81 1.24
C ASP A 25 -14.20 -3.84 -0.30
N LEU A 26 -13.03 -3.47 -0.84
CA LEU A 26 -12.79 -3.45 -2.28
C LEU A 26 -12.06 -4.71 -2.73
N THR A 27 -12.53 -5.35 -3.78
CA THR A 27 -11.73 -6.31 -4.55
C THR A 27 -10.58 -5.61 -5.29
N GLN A 28 -9.59 -6.38 -5.76
CA GLN A 28 -8.51 -5.82 -6.58
C GLN A 28 -9.04 -5.21 -7.89
N ILE A 29 -10.12 -5.76 -8.46
CA ILE A 29 -10.78 -5.23 -9.65
C ILE A 29 -11.39 -3.87 -9.34
N GLN A 30 -12.22 -3.78 -8.30
CA GLN A 30 -12.88 -2.52 -7.92
C GLN A 30 -11.88 -1.41 -7.59
N LEU A 31 -10.80 -1.73 -6.87
CA LEU A 31 -9.76 -0.73 -6.62
C LEU A 31 -9.08 -0.30 -7.92
N SER A 32 -8.79 -1.23 -8.83
CA SER A 32 -8.18 -0.89 -10.11
C SER A 32 -9.07 0.00 -10.99
N GLU A 33 -10.39 -0.24 -10.97
CA GLU A 33 -11.39 0.61 -11.64
C GLU A 33 -11.40 2.02 -11.06
N ALA A 34 -11.42 2.14 -9.72
CA ALA A 34 -11.35 3.44 -9.04
C ALA A 34 -10.07 4.22 -9.36
N LEU A 35 -8.96 3.52 -9.65
CA LEU A 35 -7.67 4.11 -10.03
C LEU A 35 -7.53 4.37 -11.53
N GLY A 36 -8.47 3.90 -12.37
CA GLY A 36 -8.33 3.92 -13.82
C GLY A 36 -7.14 3.09 -14.33
N LYS A 37 -6.86 1.95 -13.67
CA LYS A 37 -5.73 1.05 -13.97
C LYS A 37 -6.22 -0.38 -14.25
N PRO A 38 -5.42 -1.23 -14.92
CA PRO A 38 -5.71 -2.66 -15.02
C PRO A 38 -5.67 -3.34 -13.64
N GLN A 39 -6.46 -4.41 -13.42
CA GLN A 39 -6.40 -5.19 -12.18
C GLN A 39 -4.97 -5.70 -11.86
N SER A 40 -4.18 -6.00 -12.88
CA SER A 40 -2.78 -6.42 -12.73
C SER A 40 -1.90 -5.36 -12.06
N TYR A 41 -2.25 -4.07 -12.15
CA TYR A 41 -1.57 -3.01 -11.41
C TYR A 41 -1.68 -3.26 -9.90
N VAL A 42 -2.89 -3.55 -9.42
CA VAL A 42 -3.17 -3.82 -8.00
C VAL A 42 -2.49 -5.10 -7.53
N SER A 43 -2.67 -6.18 -8.29
CA SER A 43 -2.05 -7.48 -7.96
C SER A 43 -0.53 -7.37 -7.85
N LYS A 44 0.13 -6.72 -8.82
CA LYS A 44 1.61 -6.61 -8.87
C LYS A 44 2.18 -5.87 -7.68
N TYR A 45 1.58 -4.77 -7.24
CA TYR A 45 2.11 -4.07 -6.07
C TYR A 45 1.81 -4.81 -4.76
N GLU A 46 0.68 -5.50 -4.66
CA GLU A 46 0.35 -6.27 -3.44
C GLU A 46 1.28 -7.47 -3.23
N ILE A 47 1.79 -8.08 -4.30
CA ILE A 47 2.75 -9.19 -4.22
C ILE A 47 4.22 -8.73 -4.22
N GLY A 48 4.48 -7.46 -4.50
CA GLY A 48 5.83 -6.88 -4.53
C GLY A 48 6.57 -7.02 -5.87
N ASP A 49 5.86 -7.35 -6.95
CA ASP A 49 6.41 -7.39 -8.31
C ASP A 49 6.55 -5.97 -8.90
N ARG A 50 5.83 -5.00 -8.32
CA ARG A 50 5.94 -3.57 -8.64
C ARG A 50 5.93 -2.72 -7.37
N ASN A 51 6.89 -1.80 -7.24
CA ASN A 51 6.82 -0.77 -6.20
C ASN A 51 5.93 0.39 -6.65
N LEU A 52 5.21 0.99 -5.68
CA LEU A 52 4.47 2.24 -5.91
C LEU A 52 5.35 3.43 -5.52
N ASP A 53 5.25 4.51 -6.30
CA ASP A 53 5.75 5.81 -5.86
C ASP A 53 4.80 6.48 -4.86
N PHE A 54 5.20 7.62 -4.31
CA PHE A 54 4.43 8.31 -3.28
C PHE A 54 3.07 8.85 -3.78
N ILE A 55 3.00 9.31 -5.03
CA ILE A 55 1.75 9.82 -5.62
C ILE A 55 0.80 8.64 -5.88
N GLU A 56 1.31 7.51 -6.32
CA GLU A 56 0.55 6.27 -6.47
C GLU A 56 0.01 5.76 -5.13
N VAL A 57 0.79 5.86 -4.05
CA VAL A 57 0.34 5.55 -2.68
C VAL A 57 -0.83 6.46 -2.28
N ILE A 58 -0.71 7.78 -2.50
CA ILE A 58 -1.79 8.75 -2.22
C ILE A 58 -3.06 8.39 -2.98
N ASN A 59 -2.94 8.04 -4.26
CA ASN A 59 -4.08 7.66 -5.07
C ASN A 59 -4.78 6.41 -4.54
N VAL A 60 -4.02 5.41 -4.08
CA VAL A 60 -4.59 4.21 -3.43
C VAL A 60 -5.31 4.57 -2.13
N CYS A 61 -4.74 5.44 -1.30
CA CYS A 61 -5.39 5.94 -0.08
C CYS A 61 -6.75 6.58 -0.41
N ASN A 62 -6.75 7.54 -1.35
CA ASN A 62 -7.96 8.24 -1.75
C ASN A 62 -9.02 7.29 -2.33
N ALA A 63 -8.62 6.34 -3.18
CA ALA A 63 -9.52 5.34 -3.76
C ALA A 63 -10.11 4.38 -2.69
N CYS A 64 -9.40 4.18 -1.58
CA CYS A 64 -9.89 3.43 -0.43
C CYS A 64 -10.62 4.31 0.61
N ASN A 65 -10.91 5.58 0.28
CA ASN A 65 -11.54 6.56 1.18
C ASN A 65 -10.78 6.75 2.52
N ILE A 66 -9.45 6.68 2.46
CA ILE A 66 -8.54 6.95 3.58
C ILE A 66 -7.75 8.22 3.28
N LYS A 67 -7.66 9.11 4.27
CA LYS A 67 -6.79 10.29 4.14
C LYS A 67 -5.32 9.85 4.13
N PRO A 68 -4.48 10.33 3.20
CA PRO A 68 -3.05 10.01 3.19
C PRO A 68 -2.36 10.29 4.52
N GLU A 69 -2.75 11.35 5.24
CA GLU A 69 -2.21 11.68 6.56
C GLU A 69 -2.43 10.55 7.60
N ASP A 70 -3.64 9.96 7.61
CA ASP A 70 -3.99 8.86 8.51
C ASP A 70 -3.17 7.61 8.18
N PHE A 71 -2.97 7.35 6.88
CA PHE A 71 -2.13 6.25 6.41
C PHE A 71 -0.67 6.42 6.86
N VAL A 72 -0.08 7.60 6.66
CA VAL A 72 1.30 7.90 7.04
C VAL A 72 1.48 7.83 8.55
N SER A 73 0.54 8.37 9.33
CA SER A 73 0.57 8.26 10.80
C SER A 73 0.63 6.80 11.23
N LYS A 74 -0.24 5.94 10.68
CA LYS A 74 -0.26 4.52 11.03
C LYS A 74 1.00 3.77 10.60
N PHE A 75 1.53 4.10 9.42
CA PHE A 75 2.73 3.49 8.87
C PHE A 75 3.99 3.84 9.69
N THR A 76 4.09 5.09 10.16
CA THR A 76 5.23 5.59 10.95
C THR A 76 5.16 5.18 12.43
N SER A 77 3.98 5.14 13.04
CA SER A 77 3.81 4.68 14.43
C SER A 77 4.13 3.19 14.62
N SER A 78 4.06 2.40 13.55
CA SER A 78 4.48 0.99 13.56
C SER A 78 6.02 0.81 13.50
N ASN A 79 6.77 1.92 13.37
CA ASN A 79 8.23 1.92 13.20
C ASN A 79 9.00 2.45 14.43
N THR A 80 8.31 2.76 15.54
CA THR A 80 8.93 3.38 16.75
C THR A 80 9.55 2.39 17.75
N ASN A 81 9.90 1.15 17.35
CA ASN A 81 10.64 0.23 18.22
C ASN A 81 11.94 -0.28 17.56
N LYS A 82 12.99 0.54 17.65
CA LYS A 82 14.39 0.12 17.85
C LYS A 82 15.27 1.35 18.12
N ARG A 83 15.42 1.70 19.38
CA ARG A 83 16.65 2.29 19.92
C ARG A 83 17.09 1.42 21.07
#